data_AF-A0A6A0A3D6-F1
#
_entry.id   AF-A0A6A0A3D6-F1
#
_cell.length_a   1.000
_cell.length_b   1.000
_cell.length_c   1.000
_cell.angle_alpha   90.00
_cell.angle_beta   90.00
_cell.angle_gamma   90.00
#
_symmetry.space_group_name_H-M   'P 1'
#
loop_
_entity.id
_entity.type
_entity.pdbx_description
1 polymer ?
#
loop_
_entity_poly.entity_id
_entity_poly.type
_entity_poly.pdbx_seq_one_letter_code
_entity_poly.pdbx_strand_id
1 'polypeptide(L)'
;MAHPTPAAGPLPCQENYFFDGTQRELEGQRAVLRLRFYNQDEKATITIKGKQVLAEGIGRASEVEEQVADIQAARQWLTQPDAMLTASPLLQSMKDKLGLRSSLVCLGGFRNQREVVGWEGEVL
;
A
#
# COMPACT_ATOMS: atom_id res chain seq x y z
N MET A 1 -23.93 9.52 29.67
CA MET A 1 -24.52 9.84 28.35
C MET A 1 -23.99 8.81 27.38
N ALA A 2 -24.85 8.03 26.72
CA ALA A 2 -24.41 7.06 25.72
C ALA A 2 -24.02 7.82 24.45
N HIS A 3 -22.76 7.76 24.04
CA HIS A 3 -22.35 8.25 22.74
C HIS A 3 -22.99 7.36 21.66
N PRO A 4 -23.59 7.91 20.60
CA PRO A 4 -24.11 7.10 19.53
C PRO A 4 -22.96 6.31 18.89
N THR A 5 -23.04 4.99 18.95
CA THR A 5 -22.15 4.12 18.17
C THR A 5 -22.37 4.47 16.70
N PRO A 6 -21.35 4.94 15.95
CA PRO A 6 -21.52 5.15 14.53
C PRO A 6 -21.94 3.83 13.89
N ALA A 7 -22.99 3.86 13.07
CA ALA A 7 -23.44 2.68 12.34
C ALA A 7 -22.24 2.11 11.56
N ALA A 8 -21.94 0.83 11.78
CA ALA A 8 -20.89 0.13 11.06
C ALA A 8 -21.22 0.18 9.56
N GLY A 9 -20.55 1.06 8.82
CA GLY A 9 -20.54 1.01 7.37
C GLY A 9 -20.01 -0.34 6.88
N PRO A 10 -20.20 -0.70 5.60
CA PRO A 10 -19.65 -1.94 5.07
C PRO A 10 -18.13 -2.02 5.36
N LEU A 11 -17.71 -3.15 5.95
CA LEU A 11 -16.32 -3.39 6.30
C LEU A 11 -15.46 -3.34 5.03
N PRO A 12 -14.55 -2.36 4.86
CA PRO A 12 -13.74 -2.29 3.66
C PRO A 12 -12.90 -3.57 3.51
N CYS A 13 -13.14 -4.28 2.41
CA CYS A 13 -12.34 -5.44 2.03
C CYS A 13 -11.10 -4.95 1.30
N GLN A 14 -9.91 -5.31 1.79
CA GLN A 14 -8.65 -4.86 1.23
C GLN A 14 -7.89 -6.04 0.62
N GLU A 15 -7.34 -5.86 -0.57
CA GLU A 15 -6.37 -6.78 -1.17
C GLU A 15 -5.01 -6.08 -1.19
N ASN A 16 -4.01 -6.64 -0.49
CA ASN A 16 -2.69 -6.05 -0.37
C ASN A 16 -1.70 -6.87 -1.19
N TYR A 17 -1.16 -6.30 -2.25
CA TYR A 17 -0.11 -6.90 -3.08
C TYR A 17 1.21 -6.17 -2.89
N PHE A 18 2.30 -6.92 -2.86
CA PHE A 18 3.64 -6.40 -2.56
C PHE A 18 4.58 -6.62 -3.73
N PHE A 19 5.52 -5.70 -3.87
CA PHE A 19 6.48 -5.70 -4.97
C PHE A 19 7.87 -5.39 -4.44
N ASP A 20 8.86 -5.97 -5.10
CA ASP A 20 10.27 -5.63 -4.94
C ASP A 20 10.95 -5.76 -6.29
N GLY A 21 12.15 -5.23 -6.43
CA GLY A 21 12.98 -5.53 -7.59
C GLY A 21 13.51 -6.96 -7.53
N THR A 22 13.87 -7.51 -8.69
CA THR A 22 14.42 -8.87 -8.82
C THR A 22 15.64 -9.15 -7.93
N GLN A 23 16.35 -8.10 -7.51
CA GLN A 23 17.52 -8.19 -6.62
C GLN A 23 17.22 -7.79 -5.17
N ARG A 24 15.95 -7.72 -4.77
CA ARG A 24 15.52 -7.36 -3.40
C ARG A 24 16.02 -5.97 -2.98
N GLU A 25 15.98 -5.02 -3.91
CA GLU A 25 16.53 -3.68 -3.72
C GLU A 25 15.75 -2.89 -2.66
N LEU A 26 14.41 -3.02 -2.62
CA LEU A 26 13.58 -2.35 -1.64
C LEU A 26 13.77 -2.96 -0.24
N GLU A 27 13.84 -4.30 -0.14
CA GLU A 27 14.23 -4.99 1.10
C GLU A 27 15.56 -4.44 1.64
N GLY A 28 16.59 -4.32 0.78
CA GLY A 28 17.89 -3.77 1.14
C GLY A 28 17.84 -2.34 1.66
N GLN A 29 16.89 -1.53 1.19
CA GLN A 29 16.65 -0.15 1.67
C GLN A 29 15.68 -0.07 2.86
N ARG A 30 15.20 -1.21 3.38
CA ARG A 30 14.12 -1.28 4.38
C ARG A 30 12.88 -0.51 3.91
N ALA A 31 12.55 -0.69 2.64
CA ALA A 31 11.38 -0.11 2.00
C ALA A 31 10.42 -1.21 1.54
N VAL A 32 9.13 -0.91 1.57
CA VAL A 32 8.06 -1.80 1.12
C VAL A 32 7.21 -1.04 0.12
N LEU A 33 7.08 -1.59 -1.09
CA LEU A 33 6.14 -1.13 -2.10
C LEU A 33 4.90 -2.01 -2.07
N ARG A 34 3.73 -1.38 -1.89
CA ARG A 34 2.45 -2.07 -1.83
C ARG A 34 1.45 -1.43 -2.79
N LEU A 35 0.76 -2.26 -3.56
CA LEU A 35 -0.48 -1.89 -4.23
C LEU A 35 -1.64 -2.46 -3.43
N ARG A 36 -2.54 -1.60 -2.98
CA ARG A 36 -3.74 -2.00 -2.27
C ARG A 36 -4.96 -1.73 -3.12
N PHE A 37 -5.84 -2.71 -3.22
CA PHE A 37 -7.20 -2.53 -3.71
C PHE A 37 -8.19 -2.52 -2.56
N TYR A 38 -9.27 -1.75 -2.71
CA TYR A 38 -10.37 -1.65 -1.77
C TYR A 38 -11.65 -2.10 -2.47
N ASN A 39 -12.43 -2.92 -1.75
CA ASN A 39 -13.71 -3.46 -2.19
C ASN A 39 -13.62 -4.04 -3.61
N GLN A 40 -12.65 -4.94 -3.81
CA GLN A 40 -12.24 -5.45 -5.12
C GLN A 40 -11.64 -4.37 -6.00
N ASP A 41 -12.42 -3.58 -6.72
CA ASP A 41 -11.91 -2.65 -7.75
C ASP A 41 -12.47 -1.22 -7.61
N GLU A 42 -13.04 -0.87 -6.47
CA GLU A 42 -13.60 0.48 -6.26
C GLU A 42 -12.49 1.54 -6.14
N LYS A 43 -11.35 1.18 -5.54
CA LYS A 43 -10.21 2.07 -5.35
C LYS A 43 -8.92 1.28 -5.29
N ALA A 44 -7.84 1.87 -5.79
CA ALA A 44 -6.49 1.37 -5.57
C ALA A 44 -5.54 2.47 -5.07
N THR A 45 -4.52 2.07 -4.32
CA THR A 45 -3.51 2.98 -3.75
C THR A 45 -2.15 2.31 -3.78
N ILE A 46 -1.16 3.04 -4.31
CA ILE A 46 0.25 2.68 -4.21
C ILE A 46 0.79 3.30 -2.93
N THR A 47 1.41 2.50 -2.08
CA THR A 47 2.04 2.93 -0.84
C THR A 47 3.52 2.56 -0.90
N ILE A 48 4.41 3.51 -0.62
CA ILE A 48 5.80 3.23 -0.24
C ILE A 48 5.95 3.49 1.26
N LYS A 49 6.28 2.43 2.01
CA LYS A 49 6.69 2.54 3.40
C LYS A 49 8.20 2.41 3.48
N GLY A 50 8.88 3.39 4.05
CA GLY A 50 10.32 3.40 4.23
C GLY A 50 10.73 3.39 5.69
N LYS A 51 11.88 2.76 5.97
CA LYS A 51 12.63 2.86 7.24
C LYS A 51 11.77 2.60 8.48
N GLN A 52 10.94 1.56 8.43
CA GLN A 52 10.08 1.21 9.56
C GLN A 52 10.92 0.86 10.79
N VAL A 53 10.67 1.55 11.89
CA VAL A 53 11.20 1.27 13.22
C VAL A 53 10.02 0.93 14.12
N LEU A 54 10.04 -0.26 14.72
CA LEU A 54 9.09 -0.65 15.76
C LEU A 54 9.84 -0.72 17.09
N ALA A 55 9.49 0.18 18.02
CA ALA A 55 10.08 0.22 19.35
C ALA A 55 8.96 0.45 20.37
N GLU A 56 8.92 -0.35 21.43
CA GLU A 56 7.96 -0.21 22.54
C GLU A 56 6.47 -0.19 22.08
N GLY A 57 6.15 -0.97 21.04
CA GLY A 57 4.80 -1.01 20.47
C GLY A 57 4.45 0.17 19.56
N ILE A 58 5.34 1.15 19.39
CA ILE A 58 5.14 2.31 18.51
C ILE A 58 5.89 2.09 17.19
N GLY A 59 5.13 1.95 16.10
CA GLY A 59 5.67 1.90 14.74
C GLY A 59 5.85 3.30 14.17
N ARG A 60 7.07 3.64 13.75
CA ARG A 60 7.37 4.87 12.99
C ARG A 60 7.90 4.49 11.62
N ALA A 61 7.26 4.96 10.56
CA ALA A 61 7.70 4.75 9.19
C ALA A 61 7.38 6.00 8.36
N SER A 62 8.24 6.35 7.42
CA SER A 62 7.84 7.31 6.38
C SER A 62 6.89 6.60 5.44
N GLU A 63 5.69 7.13 5.28
CA GLU A 63 4.69 6.61 4.36
C GLU A 63 4.34 7.68 3.33
N VAL A 64 4.45 7.32 2.06
CA VAL A 64 3.99 8.17 0.96
C VAL A 64 3.03 7.34 0.12
N GLU A 65 1.88 7.92 -0.20
CA GLU A 65 0.82 7.24 -0.92
C GLU A 65 0.42 8.02 -2.17
N GLU A 66 0.05 7.29 -3.20
CA GLU A 66 -0.51 7.80 -4.43
C GLU A 66 -1.81 7.03 -4.75
N GLN A 67 -2.89 7.75 -5.03
CA GLN A 67 -4.11 7.13 -5.52
C GLN A 67 -3.96 6.76 -6.99
N VAL A 68 -4.34 5.54 -7.34
CA VAL A 68 -4.29 5.09 -8.73
C VAL A 68 -5.52 5.58 -9.50
N ALA A 69 -5.29 6.22 -10.65
CA ALA A 69 -6.35 6.76 -11.49
C ALA A 69 -7.07 5.67 -12.32
N ASP A 70 -6.32 4.71 -12.86
CA ASP A 70 -6.86 3.61 -13.69
C ASP A 70 -6.73 2.26 -12.96
N ILE A 71 -7.85 1.76 -12.44
CA ILE A 71 -7.90 0.50 -11.69
C ILE A 71 -7.66 -0.72 -12.58
N GLN A 72 -8.05 -0.68 -13.85
CA GLN A 72 -7.82 -1.78 -14.77
C GLN A 72 -6.34 -1.92 -15.08
N ALA A 73 -5.65 -0.80 -15.31
CA ALA A 73 -4.19 -0.80 -15.41
C ALA A 73 -3.53 -1.33 -14.12
N ALA A 74 -4.06 -0.96 -12.95
CA ALA A 74 -3.55 -1.43 -11.67
C ALA A 74 -3.60 -2.97 -11.53
N ARG A 75 -4.68 -3.61 -12.00
CA ARG A 75 -4.79 -5.08 -12.01
C ARG A 75 -3.79 -5.73 -12.95
N GLN A 76 -3.52 -5.11 -14.10
CA GLN A 76 -2.51 -5.61 -15.04
C GLN A 76 -1.10 -5.57 -14.43
N TRP A 77 -0.79 -4.62 -13.53
CA TRP A 77 0.51 -4.58 -12.85
C TRP A 77 0.77 -5.79 -11.94
N LEU A 78 -0.26 -6.56 -11.56
CA LEU A 78 -0.06 -7.81 -10.81
C LEU A 78 0.68 -8.87 -11.64
N THR A 79 0.54 -8.85 -12.97
CA THR A 79 1.21 -9.76 -13.90
C THR A 79 2.33 -9.09 -14.69
N GLN A 80 2.26 -7.76 -14.86
CA GLN A 80 3.23 -6.93 -15.58
C GLN A 80 3.65 -5.73 -14.72
N PRO A 81 4.38 -5.96 -13.62
CA PRO A 81 4.65 -4.94 -12.61
C PRO A 81 5.53 -3.77 -13.09
N ASP A 82 6.34 -3.96 -14.12
CA ASP A 82 7.20 -2.90 -14.68
C ASP A 82 6.39 -1.72 -15.25
N ALA A 83 5.17 -1.96 -15.74
CA ALA A 83 4.29 -0.89 -16.22
C ALA A 83 3.88 0.08 -15.10
N MET A 84 3.91 -0.37 -13.84
CA MET A 84 3.65 0.48 -12.68
C MET A 84 4.75 1.54 -12.49
N LEU A 85 6.00 1.22 -12.81
CA LEU A 85 7.14 2.14 -12.66
C LEU A 85 7.05 3.36 -13.56
N THR A 86 6.41 3.22 -14.72
CA THR A 86 6.20 4.31 -15.68
C THR A 86 4.85 5.01 -15.49
N ALA A 87 3.85 4.32 -14.94
CA ALA A 87 2.53 4.88 -14.71
C ALA A 87 2.43 5.76 -13.46
N SER A 88 3.19 5.46 -12.39
CA SER A 88 3.12 6.20 -11.12
C SER A 88 4.17 7.32 -11.03
N PRO A 89 3.77 8.60 -10.93
CA PRO A 89 4.69 9.71 -10.66
C PRO A 89 5.47 9.54 -9.35
N LEU A 90 4.84 8.97 -8.31
CA LEU A 90 5.50 8.66 -7.04
C LEU A 90 6.69 7.72 -7.28
N LEU A 91 6.46 6.60 -7.96
CA LEU A 91 7.52 5.62 -8.25
C LEU A 91 8.62 6.21 -9.14
N GLN A 92 8.25 7.00 -10.15
CA GLN A 92 9.23 7.69 -10.99
C GLN A 92 10.14 8.61 -10.17
N SER A 93 9.57 9.34 -9.20
CA SER A 93 10.33 10.25 -8.32
C SER A 93 11.16 9.53 -7.24
N MET A 94 10.77 8.31 -6.88
CA MET A 94 11.39 7.56 -5.77
C MET A 94 12.31 6.44 -6.22
N LYS A 95 12.26 5.97 -7.48
CA LYS A 95 13.06 4.83 -7.96
C LYS A 95 14.56 4.97 -7.65
N ASP A 96 15.11 6.17 -7.89
CA ASP A 96 16.54 6.42 -7.70
C ASP A 96 16.91 6.46 -6.21
N LYS A 97 16.03 7.04 -5.38
CA LYS A 97 16.19 7.11 -3.92
C LYS A 97 16.08 5.73 -3.26
N LEU A 98 15.24 4.87 -3.82
CA LEU A 98 15.02 3.50 -3.36
C LEU A 98 16.05 2.52 -3.96
N GLY A 99 16.97 3.00 -4.80
CA GLY A 99 17.96 2.14 -5.45
C GLY A 99 17.35 1.09 -6.38
N LEU A 100 16.11 1.29 -6.84
CA LEU A 100 15.41 0.34 -7.69
C LEU A 100 15.93 0.49 -9.13
N ARG A 101 16.75 -0.47 -9.57
CA ARG A 101 17.40 -0.48 -10.88
C ARG A 101 16.94 -1.65 -11.74
N SER A 102 16.53 -2.74 -11.12
CA SER A 102 16.03 -3.92 -11.81
C SER A 102 14.53 -3.85 -12.10
N SER A 103 14.02 -4.80 -12.89
CA SER A 103 12.59 -5.00 -13.07
C SER A 103 11.91 -5.32 -11.73
N LEU A 104 10.66 -4.89 -11.59
CA LEU A 104 9.80 -5.27 -10.49
C LEU A 104 9.28 -6.70 -10.65
N VAL A 105 9.04 -7.33 -9.52
CA VAL A 105 8.30 -8.59 -9.42
C VAL A 105 7.17 -8.43 -8.42
N CYS A 106 6.02 -9.04 -8.71
CA CYS A 106 4.94 -9.20 -7.75
C CYS A 106 5.28 -10.34 -6.80
N LEU A 107 5.38 -10.04 -5.51
CA LEU A 107 5.66 -11.02 -4.44
C LEU A 107 4.41 -11.77 -3.98
N GLY A 108 3.25 -11.46 -4.58
CA GLY A 108 1.94 -11.91 -4.13
C GLY A 108 1.34 -10.98 -3.07
N GLY A 109 0.37 -11.49 -2.33
CA GLY A 109 -0.44 -10.67 -1.45
C GLY A 109 -1.41 -11.44 -0.58
N PHE A 110 -2.19 -10.69 0.19
CA PHE A 110 -3.24 -11.23 1.05
C PHE A 110 -4.46 -10.31 1.14
N ARG A 111 -5.60 -10.90 1.51
CA ARG A 111 -6.84 -10.17 1.79
C ARG A 111 -6.92 -9.78 3.27
N ASN A 112 -7.44 -8.60 3.55
CA ASN A 112 -7.68 -8.12 4.90
C ASN A 112 -9.09 -7.52 4.97
N GLN A 113 -9.91 -8.00 5.88
CA GLN A 113 -11.15 -7.34 6.26
C GLN A 113 -10.81 -6.41 7.42
N ARG A 114 -11.04 -5.11 7.24
CA ARG A 114 -10.76 -4.10 8.25
C ARG A 114 -12.06 -3.50 8.74
N GLU A 115 -12.28 -3.59 10.04
CA GLU A 115 -13.30 -2.80 10.71
C GLU A 115 -12.73 -1.45 11.10
N VAL A 116 -13.53 -0.41 10.92
CA VAL A 116 -13.19 0.95 11.33
C VAL A 116 -14.23 1.39 12.35
N VAL A 117 -13.80 1.74 13.55
CA VAL A 117 -14.68 2.12 14.65
C VAL A 117 -14.37 3.53 15.15
N GLY A 118 -15.42 4.30 15.44
CA GLY A 118 -15.27 5.53 16.19
C GLY A 118 -15.21 5.23 17.68
N TRP A 119 -14.12 5.61 18.36
CA TRP A 119 -13.95 5.39 19.79
C TRP A 119 -13.34 6.62 20.46
N GLU A 120 -14.04 7.18 21.45
CA GLU A 120 -13.60 8.37 22.21
C GLU A 120 -13.18 9.59 21.37
N GLY A 121 -13.79 9.76 20.19
CA GLY A 121 -13.46 10.85 19.26
C GLY A 121 -12.33 10.53 18.27
N GLU A 122 -11.70 9.37 18.43
CA GLU A 122 -10.72 8.82 17.49
C GLU A 122 -11.37 7.85 16.50
N VAL A 123 -10.77 7.73 15.32
CA VAL A 123 -11.15 6.72 14.32
C VAL A 123 -10.07 5.64 14.32
N LEU A 124 -10.45 4.43 14.71
CA LEU A 124 -9.57 3.26 14.86
C LEU A 124 -9.77 2.27 13.72
#